data_AF-A0A955EZ66-F1
#
_entry.id   AF-A0A955EZ66-F1
#
_cell.length_a   1.000
_cell.length_b   1.000
_cell.length_c   1.000
_cell.angle_alpha   90.00
_cell.angle_beta   90.00
_cell.angle_gamma   90.00
#
_symmetry.space_group_name_H-M   'P 1'
#
loop_
_entity.id
_entity.type
_entity.pdbx_description
1 polymer ?
#
loop_
_entity_poly.entity_id
_entity_poly.type
_entity_poly.pdbx_seq_one_letter_code
_entity_poly.pdbx_strand_id
1 'polypeptide(L)'
;MTMLIASLLALAAGPVLHRFSRPDGPLRSAIDGFTFVSMIGLILGHILPEAHAVAGWWALGLATLGIFGPTLLESWVKGMAKTAHRVAILLGVLGLVAHAAVDGMALVTGAGDELSNQPLAMAVILHRIPAGMTLWWLLAATRGKGPAAATLSLMAVSTVAGFWLGADLSDRVDGHFAALFQALVGGALLHVVLHRVRDEGAASADGRHWAGGIGALCGIVFVAYVLVGLAEVAHGHAHDHDHAVHSEAFSEVFLGLALQAAPALALAFLLAGMIQVFLPKATTAWMRRGGTASQALRGVAFGLPLPICSCGVVPVYRSIVAQGAPLPAALAFLVATPELGLDAVLMSWPLLGPEMTIVRVGGAFLLALAVGVVVGRMGSKLGRPAIEVPEEPTPVGLGPRVREAFRLGAGDLFDSTAPWILLGLFVAALAAPLLSPDAFAGIPLGWQVPLFALLGMPVYVCAAGATPLVAIFLLKGISPGAALAFLLTGPATNVTTYGLLSRLHGSRLALTFAGAVALFTIGLGYLVDAFVVPGATLTPPAHEHAEGTTLQWIALGILALMTIASITRQGARGFVGRVLAWAGDDSGHVHESPDKEKPHCCH
;
A
#
# COMPACT_ATOMS: atom_id res chain seq x y z
N MET A 1 23.29 22.14 -23.83
CA MET A 1 22.21 22.78 -24.64
C MET A 1 21.15 21.79 -25.12
N THR A 2 21.54 20.68 -25.76
CA THR A 2 20.59 19.62 -26.21
C THR A 2 19.69 19.09 -25.08
N MET A 3 20.27 18.77 -23.93
CA MET A 3 19.52 18.29 -22.75
C MET A 3 18.53 19.34 -22.20
N LEU A 4 18.91 20.62 -22.19
CA LEU A 4 18.01 21.71 -21.81
C LEU A 4 16.80 21.80 -22.75
N ILE A 5 17.03 21.74 -24.07
CA ILE A 5 15.93 21.77 -25.06
C ILE A 5 15.01 20.57 -24.87
N ALA A 6 15.56 19.37 -24.72
CA ALA A 6 14.78 18.15 -24.48
C ALA A 6 13.95 18.26 -23.18
N SER A 7 14.52 18.83 -22.12
CA SER A 7 13.83 19.07 -20.85
C SER A 7 12.66 20.04 -20.96
N LEU A 8 12.82 21.12 -21.75
CA LEU A 8 11.76 22.09 -22.02
C LEU A 8 10.63 21.48 -22.89
N LEU A 9 10.98 20.64 -23.87
CA LEU A 9 10.00 19.90 -24.67
C LEU A 9 9.22 18.89 -23.81
N ALA A 10 9.90 18.19 -22.90
CA ALA A 10 9.28 17.28 -21.96
C ALA A 10 8.26 17.99 -21.04
N LEU A 11 8.62 19.16 -20.50
CA LEU A 11 7.71 19.99 -19.70
C LEU A 11 6.45 20.41 -20.50
N ALA A 12 6.60 20.63 -21.81
CA ALA A 12 5.50 21.01 -22.70
C ALA A 12 4.59 19.83 -23.12
N ALA A 13 4.89 18.59 -22.73
CA ALA A 13 4.09 17.42 -23.09
C ALA A 13 2.62 17.53 -22.64
N GLY A 14 2.37 18.10 -21.46
CA GLY A 14 1.03 18.30 -20.88
C GLY A 14 0.05 19.05 -21.79
N PRO A 15 0.30 20.33 -22.14
CA PRO A 15 -0.59 21.10 -23.01
C PRO A 15 -0.74 20.50 -24.42
N VAL A 16 0.32 19.89 -24.95
CA VAL A 16 0.30 19.25 -26.28
C VAL A 16 -0.64 18.04 -26.26
N LEU A 17 -0.44 17.10 -25.34
CA LEU A 17 -1.27 15.89 -25.22
C LEU A 17 -2.72 16.23 -24.89
N HIS A 18 -2.95 17.25 -24.05
CA HIS A 18 -4.30 17.73 -23.74
C HIS A 18 -5.05 18.24 -24.98
N ARG A 19 -4.36 18.83 -25.96
CA ARG A 19 -5.00 19.31 -27.21
C ARG A 19 -5.52 18.15 -28.08
N PHE A 20 -4.86 17.00 -28.03
CA PHE A 20 -5.22 15.81 -28.80
C PHE A 20 -6.17 14.87 -28.04
N SER A 21 -6.29 15.00 -26.72
CA SER A 21 -7.21 14.19 -25.92
C SER A 21 -8.63 14.76 -25.90
N ARG A 22 -9.63 13.96 -26.24
CA ARG A 22 -11.05 14.30 -25.98
C ARG A 22 -11.33 14.20 -24.47
N PRO A 23 -12.20 15.07 -23.90
CA PRO A 23 -12.49 15.09 -22.47
C PRO A 23 -12.83 13.73 -21.86
N ASP A 24 -13.59 12.90 -22.58
CA ASP A 24 -14.05 11.59 -22.08
C ASP A 24 -13.42 10.40 -22.83
N GLY A 25 -12.37 10.65 -23.63
CA GLY A 25 -11.76 9.63 -24.49
C GLY A 25 -10.88 8.62 -23.73
N PRO A 26 -10.63 7.41 -24.29
CA PRO A 26 -9.74 6.42 -23.67
C PRO A 26 -8.31 6.94 -23.51
N LEU A 27 -7.83 7.79 -24.44
CA LEU A 27 -6.51 8.43 -24.35
C LEU A 27 -6.36 9.32 -23.10
N ARG A 28 -7.43 10.03 -22.70
CA ARG A 28 -7.48 10.85 -21.48
C ARG A 28 -7.29 9.97 -20.24
N SER A 29 -8.03 8.86 -20.17
CA SER A 29 -7.93 7.87 -19.09
C SER A 29 -6.54 7.21 -19.02
N ALA A 30 -5.97 6.83 -20.17
CA ALA A 30 -4.63 6.26 -20.24
C ALA A 30 -3.54 7.25 -19.80
N ILE A 31 -3.60 8.50 -20.26
CA ILE A 31 -2.69 9.57 -19.81
C ILE A 31 -2.76 9.74 -18.30
N ASP A 32 -3.96 9.74 -17.75
CA ASP A 32 -4.20 9.93 -16.33
C ASP A 32 -3.62 8.76 -15.49
N GLY A 33 -3.85 7.52 -15.90
CA GLY A 33 -3.24 6.34 -15.28
C GLY A 33 -1.72 6.32 -15.36
N PHE A 34 -1.15 6.69 -16.53
CA PHE A 34 0.30 6.82 -16.72
C PHE A 34 0.90 7.84 -15.77
N THR A 35 0.31 9.04 -15.73
CA THR A 35 0.78 10.16 -14.93
C THR A 35 0.72 9.83 -13.45
N PHE A 36 -0.37 9.20 -13.01
CA PHE A 36 -0.56 8.78 -11.62
C PHE A 36 0.52 7.80 -11.16
N VAL A 37 0.73 6.71 -11.91
CA VAL A 37 1.73 5.69 -11.54
C VAL A 37 3.14 6.23 -11.65
N SER A 38 3.47 6.93 -12.73
CA SER A 38 4.83 7.46 -12.93
C SER A 38 5.23 8.49 -11.88
N MET A 39 4.31 9.37 -11.47
CA MET A 39 4.58 10.36 -10.42
C MET A 39 4.84 9.70 -9.07
N ILE A 40 3.98 8.77 -8.65
CA ILE A 40 4.16 8.03 -7.39
C ILE A 40 5.46 7.22 -7.44
N GLY A 41 5.69 6.50 -8.54
CA GLY A 41 6.86 5.64 -8.71
C GLY A 41 8.19 6.42 -8.69
N LEU A 42 8.26 7.58 -9.34
CA LEU A 42 9.47 8.41 -9.34
C LEU A 42 9.70 9.10 -7.99
N ILE A 43 8.65 9.60 -7.33
CA ILE A 43 8.78 10.20 -6.00
C ILE A 43 9.31 9.16 -5.00
N LEU A 44 8.70 7.97 -4.96
CA LEU A 44 9.05 6.93 -3.99
C LEU A 44 10.33 6.17 -4.35
N GLY A 45 10.60 5.96 -5.64
CA GLY A 45 11.73 5.16 -6.11
C GLY A 45 13.01 5.94 -6.37
N HIS A 46 12.95 7.27 -6.51
CA HIS A 46 14.11 8.10 -6.82
C HIS A 46 14.24 9.30 -5.87
N ILE A 47 13.23 10.17 -5.82
CA ILE A 47 13.35 11.46 -5.09
C ILE A 47 13.51 11.27 -3.57
N LEU A 48 12.65 10.46 -2.93
CA LEU A 48 12.71 10.26 -1.48
C LEU A 48 13.95 9.45 -1.04
N PRO A 49 14.33 8.34 -1.71
CA PRO A 49 15.57 7.63 -1.37
C PRO A 49 16.81 8.51 -1.47
N GLU A 50 16.94 9.33 -2.51
CA GLU A 50 18.08 10.22 -2.70
C GLU A 50 18.10 11.35 -1.66
N ALA A 51 16.93 11.95 -1.38
CA ALA A 51 16.83 12.93 -0.31
C ALA A 51 17.17 12.35 1.07
N HIS A 52 16.80 11.08 1.33
CA HIS A 52 17.19 10.37 2.55
C HIS A 52 18.69 10.07 2.58
N ALA A 53 19.32 9.72 1.47
CA ALA A 53 20.76 9.48 1.42
C ALA A 53 21.56 10.74 1.79
N VAL A 54 21.09 11.93 1.40
CA VAL A 54 21.78 13.20 1.65
C VAL A 54 21.39 13.84 2.99
N ALA A 55 20.12 13.76 3.40
CA ALA A 55 19.59 14.46 4.58
C ALA A 55 19.05 13.55 5.70
N GLY A 56 19.16 12.23 5.54
CA GLY A 56 18.77 11.24 6.54
C GLY A 56 17.28 11.29 6.90
N TRP A 57 16.97 10.94 8.14
CA TRP A 57 15.59 10.89 8.66
C TRP A 57 14.84 12.22 8.59
N TRP A 58 15.55 13.36 8.53
CA TRP A 58 14.91 14.68 8.37
C TRP A 58 14.22 14.82 7.02
N ALA A 59 14.77 14.22 5.96
CA ALA A 59 14.08 14.18 4.66
C ALA A 59 12.74 13.44 4.77
N LEU A 60 12.71 12.28 5.43
CA LEU A 60 11.46 11.53 5.63
C LEU A 60 10.47 12.29 6.53
N GLY A 61 10.96 12.98 7.55
CA GLY A 61 10.15 13.89 8.38
C GLY A 61 9.51 15.04 7.56
N LEU A 62 10.27 15.66 6.66
CA LEU A 62 9.72 16.70 5.78
C LEU A 62 8.82 16.14 4.67
N ALA A 63 9.11 14.96 4.15
CA ALA A 63 8.23 14.29 3.18
C ALA A 63 6.87 13.96 3.82
N THR A 64 6.85 13.42 5.04
CA THR A 64 5.61 13.20 5.79
C THR A 64 4.87 14.51 6.09
N LEU A 65 5.60 15.57 6.45
CA LEU A 65 5.02 16.91 6.56
C LEU A 65 4.45 17.40 5.23
N GLY A 66 5.09 17.13 4.10
CA GLY A 66 4.56 17.43 2.77
C GLY A 66 3.27 16.66 2.47
N ILE A 67 3.22 15.37 2.84
CA ILE A 67 2.07 14.49 2.61
C ILE A 67 0.86 14.89 3.46
N PHE A 68 1.05 15.22 4.74
CA PHE A 68 -0.07 15.48 5.67
C PHE A 68 -0.26 16.96 6.01
N GLY A 69 0.74 17.80 5.75
CA GLY A 69 0.72 19.23 6.07
C GLY A 69 -0.43 20.01 5.45
N PRO A 70 -0.76 19.84 4.16
CA PRO A 70 -1.89 20.52 3.55
C PRO A 70 -3.23 20.19 4.23
N THR A 71 -3.49 18.91 4.50
CA THR A 71 -4.71 18.46 5.21
C THR A 71 -4.76 18.94 6.66
N LEU A 72 -3.61 18.92 7.36
CA LEU A 72 -3.52 19.46 8.72
C LEU A 72 -3.81 20.96 8.74
N LEU A 73 -3.24 21.72 7.80
CA LEU A 73 -3.47 23.15 7.65
C LEU A 73 -4.96 23.46 7.38
N GLU A 74 -5.61 22.70 6.49
CA GLU A 74 -7.04 22.82 6.24
C GLU A 74 -7.88 22.54 7.50
N SER A 75 -7.50 21.54 8.29
CA SER A 75 -8.21 21.17 9.52
C SER A 75 -8.06 22.18 10.67
N TRP A 76 -6.92 22.88 10.73
CA TRP A 76 -6.62 23.89 11.74
C TRP A 76 -7.31 25.22 11.45
N VAL A 77 -7.45 25.59 10.18
CA VAL A 77 -8.05 26.87 9.77
C VAL A 77 -9.56 26.70 9.54
N LYS A 78 -10.28 26.28 10.58
CA LYS A 78 -11.75 26.20 10.57
C LYS A 78 -12.34 27.61 10.41
N GLY A 79 -12.97 27.88 9.27
CA GLY A 79 -13.62 29.16 8.97
C GLY A 79 -12.98 29.99 7.83
N MET A 80 -11.78 29.61 7.34
CA MET A 80 -11.14 30.26 6.18
C MET A 80 -10.64 29.26 5.13
N ALA A 81 -11.38 28.16 4.93
CA ALA A 81 -10.99 27.07 4.00
C ALA A 81 -10.62 27.59 2.59
N LYS A 82 -11.34 28.59 2.06
CA LYS A 82 -11.05 29.18 0.74
C LYS A 82 -9.70 29.91 0.71
N THR A 83 -9.29 30.55 1.79
CA THR A 83 -8.00 31.27 1.88
C THR A 83 -6.86 30.28 2.09
N ALA A 84 -7.04 29.29 2.97
CA ALA A 84 -6.06 28.23 3.22
C ALA A 84 -5.74 27.45 1.93
N HIS A 85 -6.77 27.06 1.17
CA HIS A 85 -6.61 26.37 -0.11
C HIS A 85 -5.87 27.21 -1.16
N ARG A 86 -6.14 28.54 -1.21
CA ARG A 86 -5.41 29.45 -2.12
C ARG A 86 -3.94 29.57 -1.74
N VAL A 87 -3.63 29.68 -0.46
CA VAL A 87 -2.26 29.74 0.06
C VAL A 87 -1.52 28.44 -0.21
N ALA A 88 -2.15 27.28 0.02
CA ALA A 88 -1.57 25.97 -0.28
C ALA A 88 -1.20 25.83 -1.76
N ILE A 89 -2.09 26.22 -2.68
CA ILE A 89 -1.78 26.21 -4.11
C ILE A 89 -0.65 27.17 -4.46
N LEU A 90 -0.63 28.39 -3.87
CA LEU A 90 0.42 29.37 -4.16
C LEU A 90 1.80 28.89 -3.66
N LEU A 91 1.86 28.33 -2.46
CA LEU A 91 3.06 27.72 -1.91
C LEU A 91 3.50 26.51 -2.75
N GLY A 92 2.56 25.67 -3.20
CA GLY A 92 2.85 24.54 -4.09
C GLY A 92 3.41 24.97 -5.45
N VAL A 93 2.83 26.01 -6.06
CA VAL A 93 3.36 26.61 -7.30
C VAL A 93 4.76 27.18 -7.09
N LEU A 94 4.98 27.92 -6.00
CA LEU A 94 6.28 28.47 -5.68
C LEU A 94 7.33 27.36 -5.48
N GLY A 95 6.97 26.30 -4.75
CA GLY A 95 7.81 25.12 -4.55
C GLY A 95 8.17 24.43 -5.86
N LEU A 96 7.21 24.24 -6.76
CA LEU A 96 7.44 23.65 -8.10
C LEU A 96 8.34 24.51 -8.98
N VAL A 97 8.21 25.83 -8.92
CA VAL A 97 9.07 26.76 -9.67
C VAL A 97 10.50 26.71 -9.14
N ALA A 98 10.69 26.70 -7.82
CA ALA A 98 12.00 26.56 -7.20
C ALA A 98 12.62 25.17 -7.50
N HIS A 99 11.83 24.10 -7.46
CA HIS A 99 12.26 22.77 -7.88
C HIS A 99 12.72 22.72 -9.34
N ALA A 100 12.00 23.41 -10.25
CA ALA A 100 12.39 23.48 -11.66
C ALA A 100 13.76 24.16 -11.89
N ALA A 101 14.23 25.01 -10.97
CA ALA A 101 15.60 25.54 -11.00
C ALA A 101 16.61 24.45 -10.64
N VAL A 102 16.32 23.63 -9.63
CA VAL A 102 17.15 22.48 -9.23
C VAL A 102 17.28 21.49 -10.38
N ASP A 103 16.20 21.19 -11.11
CA ASP A 103 16.24 20.38 -12.32
C ASP A 103 17.17 20.99 -13.39
N GLY A 104 17.11 22.32 -13.54
CA GLY A 104 17.99 23.05 -14.44
C GLY A 104 19.47 22.88 -14.10
N MET A 105 19.83 22.94 -12.81
CA MET A 105 21.19 22.73 -12.33
C MET A 105 21.68 21.30 -12.60
N ALA A 106 20.81 20.29 -12.37
CA ALA A 106 21.14 18.89 -12.59
C ALA A 106 21.41 18.53 -14.07
N LEU A 107 20.87 19.30 -15.02
CA LEU A 107 21.15 19.13 -16.46
C LEU A 107 22.57 19.56 -16.86
N VAL A 108 23.24 20.37 -16.03
CA VAL A 108 24.61 20.86 -16.27
C VAL A 108 25.62 19.86 -15.73
N THR A 109 25.42 19.39 -14.50
CA THR A 109 26.27 18.38 -13.87
C THR A 109 26.27 17.06 -14.66
N GLY A 110 25.13 16.72 -15.27
CA GLY A 110 24.99 15.58 -16.18
C GLY A 110 25.62 15.73 -17.58
N ALA A 111 26.10 16.93 -17.93
CA ALA A 111 26.65 17.24 -19.26
C ALA A 111 28.19 17.27 -19.33
N GLY A 112 28.89 16.88 -18.25
CA GLY A 112 30.35 16.70 -18.23
C GLY A 112 30.84 15.57 -19.15
N ASP A 113 32.10 15.63 -19.55
CA ASP A 113 32.71 15.00 -20.75
C ASP A 113 32.94 13.46 -20.69
N GLU A 114 32.14 12.70 -19.95
CA GLU A 114 32.18 11.24 -19.97
C GLU A 114 30.77 10.64 -20.17
N LEU A 115 30.71 9.50 -20.86
CA LEU A 115 29.48 8.70 -21.08
C LEU A 115 28.75 8.31 -19.77
N SER A 116 29.34 8.59 -18.61
CA SER A 116 28.90 8.19 -17.28
C SER A 116 27.89 9.14 -16.61
N ASN A 117 27.70 10.38 -17.09
CA ASN A 117 26.80 11.37 -16.42
C ASN A 117 25.51 11.74 -17.19
N GLN A 118 25.39 11.31 -18.45
CA GLN A 118 24.16 11.44 -19.27
C GLN A 118 22.85 10.92 -18.63
N PRO A 119 22.87 9.87 -17.78
CA PRO A 119 21.65 9.23 -17.32
C PRO A 119 20.90 9.99 -16.23
N LEU A 120 21.62 10.76 -15.39
CA LEU A 120 20.99 11.69 -14.46
C LEU A 120 20.22 12.78 -15.24
N ALA A 121 20.85 13.37 -16.27
CA ALA A 121 20.18 14.34 -17.13
C ALA A 121 18.97 13.72 -17.86
N MET A 122 19.08 12.46 -18.29
CA MET A 122 17.97 11.73 -18.91
C MET A 122 16.82 11.49 -17.92
N ALA A 123 17.10 11.06 -16.69
CA ALA A 123 16.11 10.91 -15.64
C ALA A 123 15.42 12.25 -15.30
N VAL A 124 16.19 13.34 -15.29
CA VAL A 124 15.67 14.70 -15.16
C VAL A 124 14.68 15.03 -16.29
N ILE A 125 15.04 14.74 -17.54
CA ILE A 125 14.17 15.00 -18.69
C ILE A 125 12.91 14.13 -18.65
N LEU A 126 13.06 12.84 -18.31
CA LEU A 126 11.96 11.87 -18.32
C LEU A 126 10.92 12.22 -17.25
N HIS A 127 11.30 12.53 -16.01
CA HIS A 127 10.32 12.85 -14.96
C HIS A 127 9.51 14.13 -15.24
N ARG A 128 10.02 15.04 -16.09
CA ARG A 128 9.30 16.28 -16.44
C ARG A 128 8.08 16.05 -17.32
N ILE A 129 8.02 14.92 -18.03
CA ILE A 129 6.85 14.53 -18.82
C ILE A 129 5.62 14.39 -17.91
N PRO A 130 5.59 13.46 -16.93
CA PRO A 130 4.44 13.35 -16.03
C PRO A 130 4.25 14.59 -15.14
N ALA A 131 5.32 15.31 -14.76
CA ALA A 131 5.19 16.54 -13.98
C ALA A 131 4.44 17.65 -14.74
N GLY A 132 4.84 17.92 -15.99
CA GLY A 132 4.16 18.90 -16.85
C GLY A 132 2.71 18.52 -17.15
N MET A 133 2.44 17.22 -17.36
CA MET A 133 1.09 16.68 -17.55
C MET A 133 0.22 16.87 -16.30
N THR A 134 0.73 16.49 -15.12
CA THR A 134 0.04 16.63 -13.83
C THR A 134 -0.31 18.09 -13.56
N LEU A 135 0.67 18.99 -13.68
CA LEU A 135 0.50 20.42 -13.41
C LEU A 135 -0.55 21.03 -14.35
N TRP A 136 -0.42 20.77 -15.65
CA TRP A 136 -1.37 21.27 -16.63
C TRP A 136 -2.78 20.84 -16.28
N TRP A 137 -2.99 19.56 -15.98
CA TRP A 137 -4.31 19.03 -15.67
C TRP A 137 -4.89 19.60 -14.38
N LEU A 138 -4.07 19.69 -13.34
CA LEU A 138 -4.49 20.20 -12.04
C LEU A 138 -4.88 21.68 -12.11
N LEU A 139 -4.03 22.52 -12.69
CA LEU A 139 -4.29 23.97 -12.75
C LEU A 139 -5.32 24.30 -13.84
N ALA A 140 -5.30 23.63 -14.99
CA ALA A 140 -6.27 23.92 -16.04
C ALA A 140 -7.69 23.55 -15.63
N ALA A 141 -7.87 22.45 -14.87
CA ALA A 141 -9.17 22.03 -14.37
C ALA A 141 -9.70 22.96 -13.26
N THR A 142 -8.83 23.43 -12.36
CA THR A 142 -9.25 24.20 -11.18
C THR A 142 -9.26 25.72 -11.37
N ARG A 143 -8.34 26.26 -12.18
CA ARG A 143 -8.14 27.71 -12.39
C ARG A 143 -8.16 28.16 -13.85
N GLY A 144 -8.33 27.22 -14.78
CA GLY A 144 -8.33 27.51 -16.21
C GLY A 144 -6.94 27.46 -16.85
N LYS A 145 -6.92 27.49 -18.19
CA LYS A 145 -5.71 27.25 -19.00
C LYS A 145 -4.64 28.35 -18.86
N GLY A 146 -5.04 29.59 -18.57
CA GLY A 146 -4.12 30.73 -18.43
C GLY A 146 -3.12 30.55 -17.28
N PRO A 147 -3.58 30.36 -16.02
CA PRO A 147 -2.71 30.09 -14.88
C PRO A 147 -1.83 28.84 -15.05
N ALA A 148 -2.36 27.79 -15.69
CA ALA A 148 -1.59 26.59 -15.99
C ALA A 148 -0.42 26.89 -16.94
N ALA A 149 -0.68 27.62 -18.04
CA ALA A 149 0.34 28.05 -18.98
C ALA A 149 1.38 28.97 -18.33
N ALA A 150 0.93 29.97 -17.54
CA ALA A 150 1.81 30.88 -16.84
C ALA A 150 2.76 30.14 -15.88
N THR A 151 2.26 29.13 -15.18
CA THR A 151 3.08 28.32 -14.26
C THR A 151 4.11 27.48 -15.00
N LEU A 152 3.73 26.81 -16.10
CA LEU A 152 4.67 26.07 -16.94
C LEU A 152 5.74 26.99 -17.55
N SER A 153 5.36 28.19 -17.99
CA SER A 153 6.31 29.19 -18.50
C SER A 153 7.29 29.64 -17.41
N LEU A 154 6.80 29.86 -16.18
CA LEU A 154 7.66 30.23 -15.05
C LEU A 154 8.62 29.10 -14.68
N MET A 155 8.15 27.84 -14.69
CA MET A 155 9.02 26.67 -14.50
C MET A 155 10.07 26.54 -15.61
N ALA A 156 9.69 26.78 -16.87
CA ALA A 156 10.64 26.77 -17.99
C ALA A 156 11.74 27.83 -17.83
N VAL A 157 11.36 29.06 -17.47
CA VAL A 157 12.31 30.15 -17.18
C VAL A 157 13.21 29.77 -16.01
N SER A 158 12.63 29.23 -14.93
CA SER A 158 13.36 28.78 -13.74
C SER A 158 14.39 27.70 -14.06
N THR A 159 14.04 26.72 -14.91
CA THR A 159 15.00 25.71 -15.41
C THR A 159 16.12 26.33 -16.22
N VAL A 160 15.80 27.24 -17.15
CA VAL A 160 16.85 27.90 -17.94
C VAL A 160 17.80 28.68 -17.02
N ALA A 161 17.25 29.39 -16.03
CA ALA A 161 18.05 30.07 -15.03
C ALA A 161 18.93 29.09 -14.22
N GLY A 162 18.38 27.97 -13.75
CA GLY A 162 19.13 26.91 -13.07
C GLY A 162 20.22 26.29 -13.94
N PHE A 163 19.98 26.12 -15.24
CA PHE A 163 20.98 25.59 -16.18
C PHE A 163 22.15 26.55 -16.40
N TRP A 164 21.89 27.86 -16.46
CA TRP A 164 22.97 28.83 -16.69
C TRP A 164 23.71 29.21 -15.41
N LEU A 165 22.98 29.34 -14.31
CA LEU A 165 23.54 29.74 -13.01
C LEU A 165 24.06 28.54 -12.21
N GLY A 166 23.72 27.31 -12.59
CA GLY A 166 23.95 26.12 -11.80
C GLY A 166 25.43 25.86 -11.46
N ALA A 167 26.35 26.19 -12.36
CA ALA A 167 27.78 26.05 -12.10
C ALA A 167 28.30 27.03 -11.02
N ASP A 168 27.71 28.23 -10.93
CA ASP A 168 28.07 29.23 -9.91
C ASP A 168 27.29 29.02 -8.59
N LEU A 169 26.11 28.39 -8.67
CA LEU A 169 25.20 28.17 -7.56
C LEU A 169 25.44 26.83 -6.84
N SER A 170 25.96 25.81 -7.53
CA SER A 170 26.23 24.48 -6.95
C SER A 170 27.15 24.56 -5.73
N ASP A 171 28.11 25.49 -5.75
CA ASP A 171 29.07 25.68 -4.65
C ASP A 171 28.46 26.46 -3.46
N ARG A 172 27.30 27.10 -3.67
CA ARG A 172 26.64 27.96 -2.68
C ARG A 172 25.36 27.35 -2.10
N VAL A 173 24.74 26.40 -2.81
CA VAL A 173 23.55 25.70 -2.35
C VAL A 173 24.00 24.47 -1.56
N ASP A 174 23.71 24.48 -0.27
CA ASP A 174 23.94 23.31 0.58
C ASP A 174 23.10 22.13 0.06
N GLY A 175 23.79 21.04 -0.31
CA GLY A 175 23.15 19.81 -0.77
C GLY A 175 22.15 19.25 0.24
N HIS A 176 22.40 19.47 1.54
CA HIS A 176 21.46 19.11 2.60
C HIS A 176 20.15 19.89 2.50
N PHE A 177 20.21 21.20 2.25
CA PHE A 177 19.02 22.02 2.06
C PHE A 177 18.23 21.61 0.81
N ALA A 178 18.93 21.35 -0.31
CA ALA A 178 18.31 20.89 -1.54
C ALA A 178 17.55 19.57 -1.34
N ALA A 179 18.16 18.61 -0.63
CA ALA A 179 17.54 17.33 -0.30
C ALA A 179 16.30 17.48 0.60
N LEU A 180 16.39 18.28 1.67
CA LEU A 180 15.25 18.59 2.55
C LEU A 180 14.10 19.25 1.78
N PHE A 181 14.43 20.20 0.90
CA PHE A 181 13.46 20.87 0.04
C PHE A 181 12.79 19.91 -0.95
N GLN A 182 13.57 19.05 -1.61
CA GLN A 182 13.06 18.02 -2.52
C GLN A 182 12.14 17.03 -1.79
N ALA A 183 12.47 16.63 -0.56
CA ALA A 183 11.63 15.75 0.24
C ALA A 183 10.28 16.40 0.59
N LEU A 184 10.29 17.66 1.01
CA LEU A 184 9.07 18.42 1.30
C LEU A 184 8.18 18.57 0.05
N VAL A 185 8.76 18.98 -1.08
CA VAL A 185 8.04 19.16 -2.35
C VAL A 185 7.53 17.83 -2.89
N GLY A 186 8.35 16.77 -2.85
CA GLY A 186 7.98 15.41 -3.25
C GLY A 186 6.82 14.88 -2.40
N GLY A 187 6.86 15.10 -1.09
CA GLY A 187 5.75 14.78 -0.18
C GLY A 187 4.46 15.53 -0.50
N ALA A 188 4.56 16.83 -0.79
CA ALA A 188 3.41 17.65 -1.18
C ALA A 188 2.82 17.25 -2.55
N LEU A 189 3.65 16.85 -3.51
CA LEU A 189 3.17 16.29 -4.78
C LEU A 189 2.46 14.96 -4.57
N LEU A 190 3.01 14.10 -3.70
CA LEU A 190 2.37 12.85 -3.35
C LEU A 190 1.01 13.09 -2.67
N HIS A 191 0.88 14.08 -1.78
CA HIS A 191 -0.41 14.51 -1.23
C HIS A 191 -1.42 14.83 -2.34
N VAL A 192 -1.06 15.70 -3.29
CA VAL A 192 -1.97 16.15 -4.35
C VAL A 192 -2.43 14.98 -5.24
N VAL A 193 -1.50 14.08 -5.58
CA VAL A 193 -1.80 12.91 -6.43
C VAL A 193 -2.68 11.90 -5.68
N LEU A 194 -2.43 11.65 -4.39
CA LEU A 194 -3.21 10.71 -3.57
C LEU A 194 -4.58 11.28 -3.15
N HIS A 195 -4.68 12.57 -2.83
CA HIS A 195 -5.95 13.21 -2.43
C HIS A 195 -7.01 13.09 -3.52
N ARG A 196 -6.59 13.22 -4.79
CA ARG A 196 -7.48 13.10 -5.95
C ARG A 196 -8.13 11.70 -6.07
N VAL A 197 -7.48 10.66 -5.56
CA VAL A 197 -8.05 9.29 -5.50
C VAL A 197 -9.28 9.26 -4.59
N ARG A 198 -9.26 10.04 -3.51
CA ARG A 198 -10.36 10.08 -2.54
C ARG A 198 -11.58 10.83 -3.09
N ASP A 199 -11.36 11.90 -3.86
CA ASP A 199 -12.44 12.71 -4.45
C ASP A 199 -13.08 12.07 -5.70
N GLU A 200 -12.28 11.40 -6.55
CA GLU A 200 -12.76 10.76 -7.78
C GLU A 200 -13.15 9.28 -7.60
N GLY A 201 -12.74 8.65 -6.49
CA GLY A 201 -13.04 7.24 -6.16
C GLY A 201 -14.53 6.93 -6.00
N ALA A 202 -15.35 7.96 -5.76
CA ALA A 202 -16.81 7.84 -5.70
C ALA A 202 -17.53 8.14 -7.04
N ALA A 203 -16.83 8.66 -8.05
CA ALA A 203 -17.47 9.36 -9.19
C ALA A 203 -17.18 8.81 -10.60
N SER A 204 -16.53 7.65 -10.78
CA SER A 204 -16.32 7.08 -12.13
C SER A 204 -17.01 5.72 -12.32
N ALA A 205 -18.34 5.77 -12.40
CA ALA A 205 -19.19 4.73 -12.98
C ALA A 205 -19.05 4.67 -14.52
N ASP A 206 -17.85 4.87 -15.05
CA ASP A 206 -17.59 4.92 -16.48
C ASP A 206 -16.77 3.68 -16.88
N GLY A 207 -17.35 2.81 -17.71
CA GLY A 207 -16.83 1.48 -18.08
C GLY A 207 -15.51 1.45 -18.86
N ARG A 208 -14.66 2.47 -18.72
CA ARG A 208 -13.38 2.66 -19.42
C ARG A 208 -12.16 2.56 -18.49
N HIS A 209 -12.29 1.82 -17.38
CA HIS A 209 -11.19 1.55 -16.42
C HIS A 209 -9.97 0.87 -17.08
N TRP A 210 -10.21 0.08 -18.15
CA TRP A 210 -9.16 -0.59 -18.93
C TRP A 210 -8.15 0.36 -19.56
N ALA A 211 -8.58 1.52 -20.07
CA ALA A 211 -7.67 2.48 -20.70
C ALA A 211 -6.75 3.12 -19.66
N GLY A 212 -7.30 3.46 -18.47
CA GLY A 212 -6.51 3.95 -17.34
C GLY A 212 -5.55 2.89 -16.80
N GLY A 213 -5.97 1.62 -16.79
CA GLY A 213 -5.10 0.51 -16.45
C GLY A 213 -3.95 0.30 -17.44
N ILE A 214 -4.18 0.41 -18.75
CA ILE A 214 -3.09 0.39 -19.76
C ILE A 214 -2.12 1.54 -19.51
N GLY A 215 -2.65 2.74 -19.27
CA GLY A 215 -1.86 3.90 -18.86
C GLY A 215 -0.97 3.61 -17.66
N ALA A 216 -1.56 3.01 -16.62
CA ALA A 216 -0.87 2.60 -15.41
C ALA A 216 0.31 1.66 -15.72
N LEU A 217 0.08 0.63 -16.53
CA LEU A 217 1.12 -0.33 -16.94
C LEU A 217 2.24 0.34 -17.72
N CYS A 218 1.92 1.24 -18.66
CA CYS A 218 2.93 2.07 -19.33
C CYS A 218 3.72 2.92 -18.33
N GLY A 219 3.05 3.44 -17.28
CA GLY A 219 3.69 4.15 -16.19
C GLY A 219 4.65 3.28 -15.38
N ILE A 220 4.29 2.03 -15.07
CA ILE A 220 5.17 1.07 -14.39
C ILE A 220 6.42 0.80 -15.23
N VAL A 221 6.24 0.49 -16.52
CA VAL A 221 7.36 0.24 -17.45
C VAL A 221 8.26 1.47 -17.56
N PHE A 222 7.67 2.66 -17.63
CA PHE A 222 8.41 3.91 -17.67
C PHE A 222 9.23 4.15 -16.40
N VAL A 223 8.65 3.96 -15.21
CA VAL A 223 9.37 4.07 -13.93
C VAL A 223 10.50 3.05 -13.87
N ALA A 224 10.23 1.80 -14.22
CA ALA A 224 11.24 0.75 -14.24
C ALA A 224 12.41 1.11 -15.18
N TYR A 225 12.11 1.63 -16.38
CA TYR A 225 13.13 2.10 -17.32
C TYR A 225 13.97 3.24 -16.74
N VAL A 226 13.34 4.25 -16.12
CA VAL A 226 14.06 5.36 -15.48
C VAL A 226 14.95 4.87 -14.34
N LEU A 227 14.44 4.00 -13.47
CA LEU A 227 15.19 3.51 -12.30
C LEU A 227 16.33 2.57 -12.70
N VAL A 228 16.12 1.68 -13.67
CA VAL A 228 17.20 0.80 -14.20
C VAL A 228 18.26 1.64 -14.90
N GLY A 229 17.85 2.60 -15.73
CA GLY A 229 18.78 3.51 -16.39
C GLY A 229 19.58 4.38 -15.42
N LEU A 230 19.10 4.64 -14.20
CA LEU A 230 19.88 5.28 -13.13
C LEU A 230 20.83 4.29 -12.43
N ALA A 231 20.42 3.04 -12.25
CA ALA A 231 21.20 2.00 -11.58
C ALA A 231 22.45 1.59 -12.38
N GLU A 232 22.32 1.35 -13.68
CA GLU A 232 23.43 0.95 -14.59
C GLU A 232 24.62 1.93 -14.58
N VAL A 233 24.39 3.14 -14.06
CA VAL A 233 25.25 4.30 -14.18
C VAL A 233 26.00 4.54 -12.88
N ALA A 234 25.32 4.27 -11.77
CA ALA A 234 25.96 4.11 -10.49
C ALA A 234 27.01 2.98 -10.54
N HIS A 235 26.76 1.91 -11.31
CA HIS A 235 27.71 0.82 -11.54
C HIS A 235 28.96 1.19 -12.36
N GLY A 236 28.85 2.14 -13.29
CA GLY A 236 30.00 2.63 -14.07
C GLY A 236 31.03 3.42 -13.25
N HIS A 237 30.62 3.93 -12.07
CA HIS A 237 31.43 4.77 -11.18
C HIS A 237 31.96 4.04 -9.94
N ALA A 238 31.73 2.73 -9.82
CA ALA A 238 32.12 1.92 -8.67
C ALA A 238 33.63 1.59 -8.67
N HIS A 239 34.47 2.62 -8.54
CA HIS A 239 35.82 2.50 -8.00
C HIS A 239 36.07 3.37 -6.76
N ASP A 240 35.14 4.23 -6.34
CA ASP A 240 35.25 4.97 -5.07
C ASP A 240 33.89 5.17 -4.39
N HIS A 241 33.75 4.57 -3.20
CA HIS A 241 32.86 4.88 -2.06
C HIS A 241 31.31 4.98 -2.22
N ASP A 242 30.65 4.00 -1.57
CA ASP A 242 29.40 4.04 -0.76
C ASP A 242 28.03 4.51 -1.31
N HIS A 243 27.90 5.05 -2.52
CA HIS A 243 26.59 5.62 -2.95
C HIS A 243 25.81 4.84 -4.01
N ALA A 244 26.40 3.81 -4.64
CA ALA A 244 25.73 3.00 -5.69
C ALA A 244 24.83 1.86 -5.16
N VAL A 245 24.83 1.60 -3.85
CA VAL A 245 24.27 0.36 -3.27
C VAL A 245 22.73 0.38 -3.14
N HIS A 246 22.06 1.54 -3.23
CA HIS A 246 20.65 1.64 -2.79
C HIS A 246 19.59 1.28 -3.84
N SER A 247 19.80 1.54 -5.14
CA SER A 247 18.77 1.32 -6.18
C SER A 247 18.72 -0.14 -6.66
N GLU A 248 19.87 -0.78 -6.82
CA GLU A 248 19.97 -2.20 -7.17
C GLU A 248 19.52 -3.10 -6.02
N ALA A 249 19.81 -2.70 -4.78
CA ALA A 249 19.27 -3.38 -3.61
C ALA A 249 17.74 -3.40 -3.60
N PHE A 250 17.05 -2.35 -4.07
CA PHE A 250 15.58 -2.35 -4.07
C PHE A 250 15.01 -3.37 -5.07
N SER A 251 15.43 -3.35 -6.33
CA SER A 251 14.87 -4.21 -7.38
C SER A 251 15.18 -5.68 -7.10
N GLU A 252 16.39 -5.97 -6.62
CA GLU A 252 16.81 -7.32 -6.24
C GLU A 252 16.05 -7.83 -5.02
N VAL A 253 15.93 -7.03 -3.96
CA VAL A 253 15.16 -7.42 -2.77
C VAL A 253 13.69 -7.59 -3.13
N PHE A 254 13.11 -6.68 -3.92
CA PHE A 254 11.71 -6.81 -4.36
C PHE A 254 11.49 -8.10 -5.16
N LEU A 255 12.34 -8.37 -6.16
CA LEU A 255 12.23 -9.56 -7.00
C LEU A 255 12.47 -10.84 -6.20
N GLY A 256 13.45 -10.83 -5.29
CA GLY A 256 13.72 -11.95 -4.38
C GLY A 256 12.54 -12.26 -3.48
N LEU A 257 11.96 -11.24 -2.82
CA LEU A 257 10.76 -11.39 -2.02
C LEU A 257 9.56 -11.85 -2.86
N ALA A 258 9.39 -11.33 -4.08
CA ALA A 258 8.32 -11.71 -4.99
C ALA A 258 8.43 -13.16 -5.45
N LEU A 259 9.61 -13.60 -5.87
CA LEU A 259 9.88 -14.98 -6.27
C LEU A 259 9.64 -15.95 -5.12
N GLN A 260 10.09 -15.60 -3.92
CA GLN A 260 9.91 -16.42 -2.72
C GLN A 260 8.44 -16.53 -2.31
N ALA A 261 7.67 -15.43 -2.44
CA ALA A 261 6.24 -15.38 -2.12
C ALA A 261 5.36 -16.06 -3.17
N ALA A 262 5.78 -16.07 -4.44
CA ALA A 262 4.91 -16.36 -5.56
C ALA A 262 4.25 -17.75 -5.51
N PRO A 263 4.96 -18.87 -5.26
CA PRO A 263 4.33 -20.19 -5.17
C PRO A 263 3.26 -20.26 -4.08
N ALA A 264 3.57 -19.71 -2.91
CA ALA A 264 2.65 -19.68 -1.77
C ALA A 264 1.39 -18.87 -2.06
N LEU A 265 1.55 -17.68 -2.65
CA LEU A 265 0.43 -16.80 -3.01
C LEU A 265 -0.44 -17.41 -4.12
N ALA A 266 0.15 -17.96 -5.17
CA ALA A 266 -0.60 -18.59 -6.26
C ALA A 266 -1.43 -19.77 -5.75
N LEU A 267 -0.85 -20.62 -4.89
CA LEU A 267 -1.56 -21.71 -4.25
C LEU A 267 -2.65 -21.21 -3.29
N ALA A 268 -2.38 -20.17 -2.51
CA ALA A 268 -3.33 -19.59 -1.57
C ALA A 268 -4.58 -19.06 -2.30
N PHE A 269 -4.43 -18.28 -3.37
CA PHE A 269 -5.59 -17.75 -4.13
C PHE A 269 -6.39 -18.85 -4.83
N LEU A 270 -5.72 -19.89 -5.34
CA LEU A 270 -6.38 -21.05 -5.92
C LEU A 270 -7.23 -21.78 -4.87
N LEU A 271 -6.64 -22.10 -3.71
CA LEU A 271 -7.32 -22.79 -2.63
C LEU A 271 -8.42 -21.91 -2.03
N ALA A 272 -8.23 -20.60 -1.93
CA ALA A 272 -9.24 -19.66 -1.44
C ALA A 272 -10.54 -19.72 -2.24
N GLY A 273 -10.43 -19.62 -3.56
CA GLY A 273 -11.59 -19.73 -4.46
C GLY A 273 -12.29 -21.08 -4.33
N MET A 274 -11.51 -22.17 -4.25
CA MET A 274 -12.06 -23.52 -4.09
C MET A 274 -12.79 -23.66 -2.75
N ILE A 275 -12.20 -23.19 -1.65
CA ILE A 275 -12.78 -23.30 -0.32
C ILE A 275 -14.08 -22.48 -0.25
N GLN A 276 -14.15 -21.28 -0.82
CA GLN A 276 -15.39 -20.49 -0.79
C GLN A 276 -16.58 -21.18 -1.48
N VAL A 277 -16.34 -21.94 -2.55
CA VAL A 277 -17.42 -22.60 -3.31
C VAL A 277 -17.72 -24.01 -2.80
N PHE A 278 -16.71 -24.75 -2.35
CA PHE A 278 -16.83 -26.15 -1.97
C PHE A 278 -16.97 -26.38 -0.47
N LEU A 279 -16.60 -25.42 0.38
CA LEU A 279 -16.76 -25.56 1.83
C LEU A 279 -18.26 -25.54 2.20
N PRO A 280 -18.77 -26.56 2.90
CA PRO A 280 -20.15 -26.56 3.36
C PRO A 280 -20.40 -25.36 4.26
N LYS A 281 -21.56 -24.69 4.13
CA LYS A 281 -21.98 -23.65 5.08
C LYS A 281 -22.02 -24.28 6.48
N ALA A 282 -21.07 -23.92 7.35
CA ALA A 282 -21.03 -24.47 8.71
C ALA A 282 -22.28 -24.03 9.48
N THR A 283 -23.00 -24.97 10.05
CA THR A 283 -24.21 -24.65 10.81
C THR A 283 -23.82 -23.96 12.12
N THR A 284 -24.36 -22.77 12.37
CA THR A 284 -24.12 -22.02 13.63
C THR A 284 -24.50 -22.83 14.88
N ALA A 285 -25.36 -23.84 14.73
CA ALA A 285 -25.70 -24.82 15.76
C ALA A 285 -24.48 -25.56 16.34
N TRP A 286 -23.47 -25.89 15.54
CA TRP A 286 -22.24 -26.54 16.04
C TRP A 286 -21.39 -25.56 16.86
N MET A 287 -21.25 -24.32 16.40
CA MET A 287 -20.48 -23.26 17.08
C MET A 287 -21.06 -22.91 18.45
N ARG A 288 -22.37 -23.06 18.65
CA ARG A 288 -23.07 -22.74 19.91
C ARG A 288 -22.82 -23.71 21.06
N ARG A 289 -22.34 -24.93 20.80
CA ARG A 289 -22.20 -25.98 21.82
C ARG A 289 -21.15 -25.59 22.89
N GLY A 290 -21.33 -26.10 24.11
CA GLY A 290 -20.36 -25.94 25.21
C GLY A 290 -20.24 -24.52 25.78
N GLY A 291 -19.27 -24.31 26.67
CA GLY A 291 -18.96 -23.01 27.26
C GLY A 291 -18.10 -22.10 26.36
N THR A 292 -17.83 -20.88 26.81
CA THR A 292 -17.10 -19.84 26.04
C THR A 292 -15.82 -20.33 25.36
N ALA A 293 -14.97 -21.09 26.08
CA ALA A 293 -13.72 -21.60 25.51
C ALA A 293 -13.95 -22.62 24.39
N SER A 294 -14.96 -23.47 24.53
CA SER A 294 -15.34 -24.42 23.48
C SER A 294 -15.92 -23.71 22.26
N GLN A 295 -16.69 -22.63 22.46
CA GLN A 295 -17.20 -21.78 21.38
C GLN A 295 -16.07 -21.05 20.65
N ALA A 296 -15.13 -20.45 21.40
CA ALA A 296 -13.95 -19.80 20.82
C ALA A 296 -13.11 -20.79 20.00
N LEU A 297 -12.81 -21.98 20.54
CA LEU A 297 -12.07 -23.01 19.83
C LEU A 297 -12.76 -23.45 18.53
N ARG A 298 -14.10 -23.56 18.52
CA ARG A 298 -14.86 -23.84 17.29
C ARG A 298 -14.80 -22.70 16.28
N GLY A 299 -14.76 -21.45 16.76
CA GLY A 299 -14.52 -20.27 15.93
C GLY A 299 -13.14 -20.31 15.26
N VAL A 300 -12.10 -20.64 16.02
CA VAL A 300 -10.74 -20.84 15.48
C VAL A 300 -10.73 -21.95 14.43
N ALA A 301 -11.32 -23.10 14.74
CA ALA A 301 -11.37 -24.23 13.81
C ALA A 301 -12.13 -23.92 12.52
N PHE A 302 -13.14 -23.04 12.58
CA PHE A 302 -13.85 -22.56 11.40
C PHE A 302 -13.04 -21.56 10.57
N GLY A 303 -12.25 -20.69 11.22
CA GLY A 303 -11.38 -19.73 10.54
C GLY A 303 -10.12 -20.34 9.91
N LEU A 304 -9.57 -21.40 10.52
CA LEU A 304 -8.32 -22.05 10.09
C LEU A 304 -8.26 -22.41 8.59
N PRO A 305 -9.27 -23.07 7.97
CA PRO A 305 -9.21 -23.41 6.56
C PRO A 305 -9.50 -22.23 5.63
N LEU A 306 -9.93 -21.07 6.14
CA LEU A 306 -10.41 -19.97 5.32
C LEU A 306 -9.25 -18.98 5.04
N PRO A 307 -8.69 -18.94 3.81
CA PRO A 307 -7.65 -17.98 3.43
C PRO A 307 -8.28 -16.62 3.12
N ILE A 308 -8.91 -16.02 4.13
CA ILE A 308 -9.59 -14.75 4.00
C ILE A 308 -8.75 -13.68 4.70
N CYS A 309 -8.36 -12.67 3.94
CA CYS A 309 -7.65 -11.51 4.48
C CYS A 309 -8.55 -10.68 5.41
N SER A 310 -7.95 -9.72 6.12
CA SER A 310 -8.67 -8.78 7.00
C SER A 310 -9.82 -8.02 6.30
N CYS A 311 -9.78 -7.88 4.96
CA CYS A 311 -10.87 -7.29 4.18
C CYS A 311 -12.07 -8.22 4.02
N GLY A 312 -11.81 -9.47 3.64
CA GLY A 312 -12.86 -10.43 3.33
C GLY A 312 -13.52 -11.03 4.58
N VAL A 313 -12.87 -10.93 5.75
CA VAL A 313 -13.43 -11.51 6.99
C VAL A 313 -14.65 -10.74 7.48
N VAL A 314 -14.76 -9.46 7.14
CA VAL A 314 -15.85 -8.55 7.54
C VAL A 314 -17.25 -9.05 7.12
N PRO A 315 -17.53 -9.32 5.83
CA PRO A 315 -18.83 -9.83 5.40
C PRO A 315 -19.13 -11.22 5.98
N VAL A 316 -18.13 -12.09 6.09
CA VAL A 316 -18.31 -13.42 6.67
C VAL A 316 -18.62 -13.34 8.16
N TYR A 317 -17.95 -12.46 8.90
CA TYR A 317 -18.24 -12.17 10.30
C TYR A 317 -19.68 -11.69 10.48
N ARG A 318 -20.14 -10.74 9.66
CA ARG A 318 -21.54 -10.27 9.67
C ARG A 318 -22.51 -11.42 9.43
N SER A 319 -22.22 -12.27 8.44
CA SER A 319 -23.05 -13.40 8.08
C SER A 319 -23.19 -14.42 9.21
N ILE A 320 -22.09 -14.84 9.84
CA ILE A 320 -22.15 -15.81 10.95
C ILE A 320 -22.82 -15.23 12.20
N VAL A 321 -22.64 -13.93 12.48
CA VAL A 321 -23.30 -13.25 13.60
C VAL A 321 -24.82 -13.15 13.35
N ALA A 322 -25.24 -12.79 12.14
CA ALA A 322 -26.64 -12.76 11.75
C ALA A 322 -27.32 -14.13 11.91
N GLN A 323 -26.61 -15.20 11.51
CA GLN A 323 -27.03 -16.58 11.67
C GLN A 323 -27.01 -17.08 13.13
N GLY A 324 -26.62 -16.23 14.09
CA GLY A 324 -26.67 -16.52 15.52
C GLY A 324 -25.46 -17.25 16.09
N ALA A 325 -24.28 -17.13 15.46
CA ALA A 325 -23.04 -17.58 16.08
C ALA A 325 -22.81 -16.85 17.42
N PRO A 326 -22.36 -17.55 18.48
CA PRO A 326 -22.11 -16.91 19.76
C PRO A 326 -20.89 -15.99 19.65
N LEU A 327 -20.92 -14.85 20.35
CA LEU A 327 -19.86 -13.84 20.29
C LEU A 327 -18.43 -14.40 20.47
N PRO A 328 -18.16 -15.32 21.42
CA PRO A 328 -16.84 -15.94 21.54
C PRO A 328 -16.35 -16.66 20.27
N ALA A 329 -17.24 -17.39 19.59
CA ALA A 329 -16.89 -18.08 18.35
C ALA A 329 -16.68 -17.08 17.21
N ALA A 330 -17.53 -16.06 17.10
CA ALA A 330 -17.40 -15.03 16.08
C ALA A 330 -16.09 -14.23 16.23
N LEU A 331 -15.75 -13.78 17.44
CA LEU A 331 -14.51 -13.04 17.70
C LEU A 331 -13.26 -13.91 17.51
N ALA A 332 -13.30 -15.17 17.94
CA ALA A 332 -12.21 -16.11 17.71
C ALA A 332 -12.00 -16.37 16.20
N PHE A 333 -13.09 -16.53 15.44
CA PHE A 333 -13.05 -16.62 13.98
C PHE A 333 -12.46 -15.35 13.35
N LEU A 334 -12.87 -14.16 13.82
CA LEU A 334 -12.43 -12.87 13.29
C LEU A 334 -10.91 -12.70 13.39
N VAL A 335 -10.31 -13.16 14.50
CA VAL A 335 -8.85 -13.14 14.71
C VAL A 335 -8.17 -14.31 13.98
N ALA A 336 -8.69 -15.53 14.11
CA ALA A 336 -8.04 -16.72 13.57
C ALA A 336 -7.89 -16.70 12.05
N THR A 337 -8.90 -16.21 11.33
CA THR A 337 -8.95 -16.30 9.86
C THR A 337 -7.78 -15.59 9.17
N PRO A 338 -7.50 -14.30 9.44
CA PRO A 338 -6.38 -13.62 8.81
C PRO A 338 -5.00 -13.98 9.41
N GLU A 339 -4.95 -14.61 10.59
CA GLU A 339 -3.69 -14.90 11.30
C GLU A 339 -3.19 -16.35 11.13
N LEU A 340 -4.12 -17.31 11.11
CA LEU A 340 -3.85 -18.75 10.95
C LEU A 340 -4.16 -19.25 9.54
N GLY A 341 -4.61 -18.37 8.64
CA GLY A 341 -4.90 -18.70 7.26
C GLY A 341 -3.73 -19.42 6.60
N LEU A 342 -4.05 -20.33 5.67
CA LEU A 342 -3.04 -21.10 4.96
C LEU A 342 -2.03 -20.20 4.23
N ASP A 343 -2.48 -19.04 3.75
CA ASP A 343 -1.65 -18.00 3.15
C ASP A 343 -0.59 -17.46 4.12
N ALA A 344 -0.98 -17.17 5.37
CA ALA A 344 -0.06 -16.69 6.39
C ALA A 344 1.04 -17.73 6.71
N VAL A 345 0.67 -19.01 6.82
CA VAL A 345 1.60 -20.11 7.11
C VAL A 345 2.55 -20.35 5.94
N LEU A 346 2.00 -20.47 4.72
CA LEU A 346 2.78 -20.74 3.51
C LEU A 346 3.73 -19.59 3.17
N MET A 347 3.40 -18.36 3.54
CA MET A 347 4.25 -17.18 3.35
C MET A 347 5.30 -17.03 4.46
N SER A 348 4.96 -17.37 5.71
CA SER A 348 5.89 -17.28 6.85
C SER A 348 7.03 -18.26 6.73
N TRP A 349 6.76 -19.49 6.27
CA TRP A 349 7.76 -20.54 6.22
C TRP A 349 9.00 -20.17 5.40
N PRO A 350 8.87 -19.76 4.12
CA PRO A 350 10.02 -19.42 3.30
C PRO A 350 10.66 -18.07 3.63
N LEU A 351 9.95 -17.16 4.33
CA LEU A 351 10.43 -15.80 4.63
C LEU A 351 10.96 -15.61 6.05
N LEU A 352 10.43 -16.33 7.04
CA LEU A 352 10.77 -16.19 8.45
C LEU A 352 11.48 -17.44 9.01
N GLY A 353 11.46 -18.55 8.27
CA GLY A 353 11.94 -19.84 8.75
C GLY A 353 10.89 -20.63 9.53
N PRO A 354 11.11 -21.93 9.74
CA PRO A 354 10.16 -22.82 10.40
C PRO A 354 9.92 -22.46 11.86
N GLU A 355 10.95 -22.03 12.59
CA GLU A 355 10.87 -21.71 14.01
C GLU A 355 9.95 -20.51 14.25
N MET A 356 10.15 -19.40 13.53
CA MET A 356 9.27 -18.24 13.64
C MET A 356 7.87 -18.52 13.12
N THR A 357 7.73 -19.38 12.10
CA THR A 357 6.41 -19.78 11.61
C THR A 357 5.62 -20.55 12.67
N ILE A 358 6.27 -21.46 13.39
CA ILE A 358 5.64 -22.21 14.50
C ILE A 358 5.24 -21.25 15.63
N VAL A 359 6.14 -20.34 16.01
CA VAL A 359 5.87 -19.32 17.03
C VAL A 359 4.69 -18.43 16.62
N ARG A 360 4.63 -18.00 15.36
CA ARG A 360 3.53 -17.22 14.81
C ARG A 360 2.21 -17.99 14.86
N VAL A 361 2.17 -19.22 14.37
CA VAL A 361 0.95 -20.05 14.36
C VAL A 361 0.46 -20.34 15.77
N GLY A 362 1.37 -20.70 16.68
CA GLY A 362 1.05 -20.89 18.09
C GLY A 362 0.53 -19.61 18.75
N GLY A 363 1.21 -18.49 18.53
CA GLY A 363 0.82 -17.17 19.05
C GLY A 363 -0.55 -16.72 18.52
N ALA A 364 -0.81 -16.86 17.23
CA ALA A 364 -2.08 -16.56 16.59
C ALA A 364 -3.23 -17.42 17.14
N PHE A 365 -3.00 -18.72 17.35
CA PHE A 365 -3.96 -19.62 17.95
C PHE A 365 -4.30 -19.22 19.39
N LEU A 366 -3.26 -18.95 20.20
CA LEU A 366 -3.42 -18.52 21.59
C LEU A 366 -4.15 -17.17 21.67
N LEU A 367 -3.80 -16.22 20.80
CA LEU A 367 -4.43 -14.92 20.72
C LEU A 367 -5.92 -15.05 20.37
N ALA A 368 -6.26 -15.80 19.31
CA ALA A 368 -7.64 -15.98 18.89
C ALA A 368 -8.50 -16.63 19.99
N LEU A 369 -7.95 -17.62 20.68
CA LEU A 369 -8.61 -18.27 21.82
C LEU A 369 -8.77 -17.31 23.01
N ALA A 370 -7.70 -16.59 23.37
CA ALA A 370 -7.70 -15.68 24.51
C ALA A 370 -8.68 -14.52 24.29
N VAL A 371 -8.64 -13.87 23.13
CA VAL A 371 -9.56 -12.79 22.76
C VAL A 371 -10.99 -13.29 22.67
N GLY A 372 -11.23 -14.42 22.00
CA GLY A 372 -12.56 -15.03 21.92
C GLY A 372 -13.14 -15.37 23.30
N VAL A 373 -12.31 -15.83 24.23
CA VAL A 373 -12.75 -16.16 25.60
C VAL A 373 -12.97 -14.92 26.45
N VAL A 374 -11.99 -14.02 26.53
CA VAL A 374 -12.03 -12.86 27.43
C VAL A 374 -13.04 -11.84 26.95
N VAL A 375 -12.90 -11.38 25.70
CA VAL A 375 -13.80 -10.37 25.12
C VAL A 375 -15.19 -10.97 24.89
N GLY A 376 -15.25 -12.24 24.45
CA GLY A 376 -16.52 -12.94 24.29
C GLY A 376 -17.29 -13.14 25.59
N ARG A 377 -16.63 -13.36 26.74
CA ARG A 377 -17.31 -13.39 28.05
C ARG A 377 -17.86 -12.03 28.42
N MET A 378 -17.06 -10.98 28.28
CA MET A 378 -17.44 -9.60 28.62
C MET A 378 -18.63 -9.13 27.77
N GLY A 379 -18.65 -9.49 26.49
CA GLY A 379 -19.71 -9.13 25.56
C GLY A 379 -20.85 -10.13 25.45
N SER A 380 -20.81 -11.28 26.11
CA SER A 380 -21.83 -12.34 25.95
C SER A 380 -23.25 -11.93 26.39
N LYS A 381 -23.36 -10.84 27.18
CA LYS A 381 -24.62 -10.23 27.59
C LYS A 381 -25.21 -9.27 26.56
N LEU A 382 -24.46 -8.93 25.51
CA LEU A 382 -24.94 -8.09 24.42
C LEU A 382 -25.95 -8.91 23.59
N GLY A 383 -27.12 -8.35 23.34
CA GLY A 383 -28.13 -8.97 22.49
C GLY A 383 -27.63 -9.20 21.07
N ARG A 384 -28.28 -10.10 20.33
CA ARG A 384 -27.92 -10.37 18.93
C ARG A 384 -28.22 -9.12 18.09
N PRO A 385 -27.26 -8.59 17.31
CA PRO A 385 -27.55 -7.50 16.40
C PRO A 385 -28.54 -7.98 15.32
N ALA A 386 -29.50 -7.13 14.96
CA ALA A 386 -30.40 -7.38 13.84
C ALA A 386 -29.61 -7.10 12.54
N ILE A 387 -29.32 -8.16 11.78
CA ILE A 387 -28.56 -8.10 10.53
C ILE A 387 -29.38 -8.85 9.48
N GLU A 388 -29.77 -8.16 8.41
CA GLU A 388 -30.23 -8.80 7.18
C GLU A 388 -29.01 -9.21 6.35
N VAL A 389 -28.95 -10.48 5.97
CA VAL A 389 -27.89 -11.02 5.10
C VAL A 389 -28.53 -11.41 3.79
N PRO A 390 -28.13 -10.81 2.66
CA PRO A 390 -28.60 -11.24 1.35
C PRO A 390 -28.31 -12.72 1.13
N GLU A 391 -29.29 -13.46 0.63
CA GLU A 391 -29.12 -14.86 0.28
C GLU A 391 -28.46 -14.96 -1.09
N GLU A 392 -27.18 -15.35 -1.12
CA GLU A 392 -26.48 -15.53 -2.40
C GLU A 392 -26.89 -16.83 -3.09
N PRO A 393 -27.18 -16.79 -4.41
CA PRO A 393 -27.55 -17.97 -5.18
C PRO A 393 -26.37 -18.94 -5.26
N THR A 394 -26.58 -20.18 -4.81
CA THR A 394 -25.57 -21.25 -4.91
C THR A 394 -25.48 -21.79 -6.35
N PRO A 395 -24.30 -21.81 -6.99
CA PRO A 395 -24.15 -22.41 -8.32
C PRO A 395 -24.49 -23.90 -8.30
N VAL A 396 -25.30 -24.35 -9.25
CA VAL A 396 -25.70 -25.76 -9.40
C VAL A 396 -24.79 -26.45 -10.42
N GLY A 397 -24.20 -27.58 -10.04
CA GLY A 397 -23.31 -28.40 -10.90
C GLY A 397 -21.80 -28.12 -10.76
N LEU A 398 -20.96 -29.09 -11.14
CA LEU A 398 -19.50 -29.02 -10.92
C LEU A 398 -18.82 -27.94 -11.78
N GLY A 399 -19.17 -27.82 -13.06
CA GLY A 399 -18.58 -26.84 -13.98
C GLY A 399 -18.79 -25.38 -13.55
N PRO A 400 -20.04 -24.94 -13.30
CA PRO A 400 -20.32 -23.61 -12.77
C PRO A 400 -19.64 -23.34 -11.43
N ARG A 401 -19.53 -24.35 -10.54
CA ARG A 401 -18.83 -24.22 -9.25
C ARG A 401 -17.33 -24.01 -9.41
N VAL A 402 -16.67 -24.76 -10.30
CA VAL A 402 -15.22 -24.55 -10.56
C VAL A 402 -14.99 -23.17 -11.18
N ARG A 403 -15.81 -22.75 -12.15
CA ARG A 403 -15.71 -21.41 -12.75
C ARG A 403 -15.90 -20.31 -11.70
N GLU A 404 -16.88 -20.48 -10.82
CA GLU A 404 -17.12 -19.55 -9.72
C GLU A 404 -15.94 -19.51 -8.74
N ALA A 405 -15.36 -20.66 -8.41
CA ALA A 405 -14.19 -20.74 -7.55
C ALA A 405 -13.01 -19.95 -8.14
N PHE A 406 -12.73 -20.09 -9.43
CA PHE A 406 -11.70 -19.30 -10.10
C PHE A 406 -12.05 -17.81 -10.15
N ARG A 407 -13.32 -17.44 -10.39
CA ARG A 407 -13.76 -16.04 -10.38
C ARG A 407 -13.54 -15.38 -9.01
N LEU A 408 -13.91 -16.08 -7.94
CA LEU A 408 -13.75 -15.60 -6.57
C LEU A 408 -12.27 -15.53 -6.17
N GLY A 409 -11.49 -16.59 -6.42
CA GLY A 409 -10.06 -16.67 -6.05
C GLY A 409 -9.17 -15.73 -6.87
N ALA A 410 -9.21 -15.87 -8.20
CA ALA A 410 -8.32 -15.14 -9.11
C ALA A 410 -8.85 -13.78 -9.57
N GLY A 411 -10.14 -13.50 -9.35
CA GLY A 411 -10.79 -12.22 -9.60
C GLY A 411 -10.97 -11.44 -8.31
N ASP A 412 -12.05 -11.68 -7.58
CA ASP A 412 -12.52 -10.80 -6.50
C ASP A 412 -11.56 -10.73 -5.29
N LEU A 413 -11.06 -11.88 -4.84
CA LEU A 413 -10.09 -11.98 -3.75
C LEU A 413 -8.74 -11.39 -4.15
N PHE A 414 -8.27 -11.70 -5.36
CA PHE A 414 -7.02 -11.15 -5.85
C PHE A 414 -7.13 -9.63 -6.03
N ASP A 415 -8.21 -9.13 -6.63
CA ASP A 415 -8.44 -7.70 -6.87
C ASP A 415 -8.51 -6.87 -5.58
N SER A 416 -8.98 -7.49 -4.48
CA SER A 416 -9.02 -6.85 -3.16
C SER A 416 -7.72 -6.96 -2.36
N THR A 417 -6.87 -7.96 -2.65
CA THR A 417 -5.70 -8.28 -1.82
C THR A 417 -4.37 -7.90 -2.49
N ALA A 418 -4.28 -7.94 -3.82
CA ALA A 418 -3.07 -7.63 -4.57
C ALA A 418 -2.49 -6.23 -4.28
N PRO A 419 -3.27 -5.14 -4.14
CA PRO A 419 -2.71 -3.83 -3.78
C PRO A 419 -1.95 -3.84 -2.46
N TRP A 420 -2.44 -4.59 -1.47
CA TRP A 420 -1.82 -4.71 -0.15
C TRP A 420 -0.56 -5.59 -0.17
N ILE A 421 -0.57 -6.67 -0.95
CA ILE A 421 0.61 -7.53 -1.14
C ILE A 421 1.72 -6.72 -1.81
N LEU A 422 1.41 -6.01 -2.91
CA LEU A 422 2.39 -5.18 -3.60
C LEU A 422 2.91 -4.04 -2.71
N LEU A 423 2.04 -3.40 -1.93
CA LEU A 423 2.46 -2.39 -0.96
C LEU A 423 3.40 -2.97 0.10
N GLY A 424 3.08 -4.15 0.65
CA GLY A 424 3.94 -4.84 1.62
C GLY A 424 5.31 -5.21 1.06
N LEU A 425 5.36 -5.78 -0.15
CA LEU A 425 6.61 -6.09 -0.84
C LEU A 425 7.40 -4.82 -1.16
N PHE A 426 6.73 -3.77 -1.62
CA PHE A 426 7.34 -2.48 -1.94
C PHE A 426 7.97 -1.85 -0.69
N VAL A 427 7.22 -1.76 0.42
CA VAL A 427 7.74 -1.19 1.67
C VAL A 427 8.88 -2.04 2.24
N ALA A 428 8.79 -3.37 2.16
CA ALA A 428 9.87 -4.26 2.58
C ALA A 428 11.14 -4.05 1.74
N ALA A 429 11.02 -4.02 0.41
CA ALA A 429 12.13 -3.78 -0.50
C ALA A 429 12.73 -2.38 -0.35
N LEU A 430 11.92 -1.37 -0.01
CA LEU A 430 12.38 -0.02 0.28
C LEU A 430 13.06 0.07 1.66
N ALA A 431 12.54 -0.62 2.67
CA ALA A 431 13.11 -0.63 4.02
C ALA A 431 14.49 -1.31 4.05
N ALA A 432 14.74 -2.31 3.21
CA ALA A 432 15.98 -3.06 3.19
C ALA A 432 17.24 -2.18 2.97
N PRO A 433 17.32 -1.32 1.94
CA PRO A 433 18.44 -0.39 1.75
C PRO A 433 18.37 0.86 2.64
N LEU A 434 17.19 1.26 3.14
CA LEU A 434 17.05 2.47 3.97
C LEU A 434 17.45 2.26 5.44
N LEU A 435 17.29 1.03 5.96
CA LEU A 435 17.62 0.72 7.34
C LEU A 435 19.06 0.20 7.46
N SER A 436 19.86 0.80 8.33
CA SER A 436 21.16 0.25 8.73
C SER A 436 20.99 -1.11 9.45
N PRO A 437 21.97 -2.02 9.42
CA PRO A 437 21.92 -3.28 10.17
C PRO A 437 21.57 -3.11 11.65
N ASP A 438 21.98 -1.99 12.26
CA ASP A 438 21.70 -1.65 13.65
C ASP A 438 20.58 -0.61 13.83
N ALA A 439 19.69 -0.47 12.84
CA ALA A 439 18.66 0.58 12.81
C ALA A 439 17.79 0.62 14.09
N PHE A 440 17.59 -0.52 14.74
CA PHE A 440 16.78 -0.64 15.94
C PHE A 440 17.58 -0.83 17.24
N ALA A 441 18.93 -0.83 17.18
CA ALA A 441 19.79 -1.04 18.33
C ALA A 441 19.64 0.06 19.40
N GLY A 442 19.26 1.28 19.00
CA GLY A 442 18.97 2.39 19.92
C GLY A 442 17.65 2.26 20.69
N ILE A 443 16.77 1.32 20.31
CA ILE A 443 15.49 1.09 20.98
C ILE A 443 15.72 0.05 22.09
N PRO A 444 15.47 0.39 23.38
CA PRO A 444 15.63 -0.59 24.46
C PRO A 444 14.76 -1.83 24.20
N LEU A 445 15.29 -3.02 24.43
CA LEU A 445 14.60 -4.30 24.18
C LEU A 445 13.19 -4.33 24.78
N GLY A 446 13.01 -3.82 26.01
CA GLY A 446 11.70 -3.73 26.67
C GLY A 446 10.70 -2.79 25.99
N TRP A 447 11.13 -1.90 25.09
CA TRP A 447 10.24 -1.01 24.34
C TRP A 447 9.95 -1.49 22.92
N GLN A 448 10.74 -2.42 22.37
CA GLN A 448 10.54 -2.92 21.01
C GLN A 448 9.18 -3.61 20.86
N VAL A 449 8.85 -4.55 21.75
CA VAL A 449 7.58 -5.30 21.72
C VAL A 449 6.35 -4.37 21.73
N PRO A 450 6.16 -3.46 22.71
CA PRO A 450 4.99 -2.58 22.74
C PRO A 450 4.99 -1.58 21.57
N LEU A 451 6.14 -1.07 21.14
CA LEU A 451 6.22 -0.15 20.01
C LEU A 451 5.73 -0.81 18.71
N PHE A 452 6.20 -2.03 18.42
CA PHE A 452 5.84 -2.76 17.21
C PHE A 452 4.40 -3.31 17.26
N ALA A 453 3.90 -3.66 18.44
CA ALA A 453 2.47 -3.95 18.63
C ALA A 453 1.58 -2.73 18.29
N LEU A 454 1.93 -1.56 18.82
CA LEU A 454 1.20 -0.32 18.56
C LEU A 454 1.35 0.16 17.11
N LEU A 455 2.49 -0.10 16.48
CA LEU A 455 2.71 0.17 15.06
C LEU A 455 1.83 -0.73 14.19
N GLY A 456 1.64 -2.01 14.55
CA GLY A 456 0.77 -2.93 13.83
C GLY A 456 -0.72 -2.54 13.90
N MET A 457 -1.21 -2.07 15.06
CA MET A 457 -2.63 -1.79 15.28
C MET A 457 -3.34 -0.85 14.27
N PRO A 458 -2.79 0.31 13.88
CA PRO A 458 -3.43 1.18 12.89
C PRO A 458 -3.15 0.71 11.45
N VAL A 459 -2.12 -0.13 11.27
CA VAL A 459 -1.64 -0.57 9.97
C VAL A 459 -2.57 -1.65 9.45
N TYR A 460 -3.39 -1.28 8.46
CA TYR A 460 -4.25 -2.21 7.74
C TYR A 460 -3.41 -3.08 6.78
N VAL A 461 -2.54 -3.94 7.30
CA VAL A 461 -1.73 -4.84 6.48
C VAL A 461 -2.12 -6.26 6.83
N CYS A 462 -2.56 -7.01 5.81
CA CYS A 462 -2.88 -8.41 5.97
C CYS A 462 -1.61 -9.22 6.29
N ALA A 463 -1.80 -10.44 6.81
CA ALA A 463 -0.70 -11.35 7.11
C ALA A 463 0.29 -11.50 5.94
N ALA A 464 -0.20 -11.62 4.70
CA ALA A 464 0.62 -11.74 3.51
C ALA A 464 1.52 -10.52 3.25
N GLY A 465 1.02 -9.30 3.48
CA GLY A 465 1.79 -8.05 3.30
C GLY A 465 2.74 -7.74 4.46
N ALA A 466 2.41 -8.16 5.69
CA ALA A 466 3.22 -7.89 6.88
C ALA A 466 4.46 -8.81 6.97
N THR A 467 4.38 -10.00 6.38
CA THR A 467 5.44 -11.04 6.50
C THR A 467 6.77 -10.60 5.88
N PRO A 468 6.84 -10.11 4.63
CA PRO A 468 8.10 -9.63 4.04
C PRO A 468 8.69 -8.45 4.81
N LEU A 469 7.84 -7.54 5.29
CA LEU A 469 8.26 -6.38 6.06
C LEU A 469 8.95 -6.80 7.36
N VAL A 470 8.36 -7.77 8.08
CA VAL A 470 8.91 -8.28 9.34
C VAL A 470 10.19 -9.09 9.11
N ALA A 471 10.31 -9.82 7.99
CA ALA A 471 11.56 -10.48 7.61
C ALA A 471 12.71 -9.46 7.53
N ILE A 472 12.50 -8.32 6.86
CA ILE A 472 13.48 -7.24 6.80
C ILE A 472 13.75 -6.65 8.19
N PHE A 473 12.72 -6.40 9.01
CA PHE A 473 12.95 -5.87 10.35
C PHE A 473 13.79 -6.80 11.24
N LEU A 474 13.56 -8.12 11.15
CA LEU A 474 14.37 -9.12 11.87
C LEU A 474 15.83 -9.08 11.40
N LEU A 475 16.07 -8.96 10.09
CA LEU A 475 17.42 -8.78 9.54
C LEU A 475 18.09 -7.47 10.00
N LYS A 476 17.30 -6.44 10.32
CA LYS A 476 17.77 -5.13 10.80
C LYS A 476 17.79 -5.01 12.34
N GLY A 477 17.61 -6.13 13.05
CA GLY A 477 17.88 -6.22 14.48
C GLY A 477 16.68 -5.97 15.40
N ILE A 478 15.43 -6.09 14.94
CA ILE A 478 14.30 -6.16 15.89
C ILE A 478 14.28 -7.52 16.61
N SER A 479 13.80 -7.52 17.85
CA SER A 479 13.58 -8.76 18.61
C SER A 479 12.48 -9.65 17.97
N PRO A 480 12.59 -11.00 18.06
CA PRO A 480 11.56 -11.92 17.60
C PRO A 480 10.19 -11.70 18.25
N GLY A 481 10.16 -11.27 19.51
CA GLY A 481 8.95 -10.88 20.22
C GLY A 481 8.28 -9.65 19.61
N ALA A 482 9.05 -8.63 19.22
CA ALA A 482 8.53 -7.45 18.53
C ALA A 482 8.01 -7.79 17.13
N ALA A 483 8.71 -8.67 16.42
CA ALA A 483 8.27 -9.21 15.13
C ALA A 483 6.93 -9.93 15.26
N LEU A 484 6.79 -10.83 16.23
CA LEU A 484 5.53 -11.53 16.50
C LEU A 484 4.42 -10.55 16.87
N ALA A 485 4.70 -9.57 17.73
CA ALA A 485 3.71 -8.61 18.18
C ALA A 485 3.16 -7.77 17.01
N PHE A 486 4.02 -7.34 16.07
CA PHE A 486 3.58 -6.68 14.83
C PHE A 486 2.75 -7.61 13.94
N LEU A 487 3.22 -8.85 13.71
CA LEU A 487 2.53 -9.83 12.85
C LEU A 487 1.14 -10.20 13.34
N LEU A 488 0.92 -10.21 14.66
CA LEU A 488 -0.37 -10.56 15.28
C LEU A 488 -1.30 -9.36 15.51
N THR A 489 -0.78 -8.13 15.57
CA THR A 489 -1.62 -6.94 15.75
C THR A 489 -2.12 -6.41 14.42
N GLY A 490 -1.31 -6.40 13.36
CA GLY A 490 -1.71 -5.84 12.05
C GLY A 490 -2.96 -6.49 11.44
N PRO A 491 -2.99 -7.81 11.25
CA PRO A 491 -4.15 -8.48 10.66
C PRO A 491 -5.35 -8.57 11.64
N ALA A 492 -5.11 -8.79 12.93
CA ALA A 492 -6.17 -8.90 13.94
C ALA A 492 -6.83 -7.56 14.31
N THR A 493 -6.08 -6.46 14.32
CA THR A 493 -6.58 -5.12 14.68
C THR A 493 -6.32 -4.12 13.58
N ASN A 494 -7.36 -3.39 13.21
CA ASN A 494 -7.27 -2.28 12.28
C ASN A 494 -8.53 -1.41 12.36
N VAL A 495 -8.51 -0.28 11.65
CA VAL A 495 -9.62 0.69 11.64
C VAL A 495 -10.94 0.06 11.16
N THR A 496 -10.89 -0.85 10.17
CA THR A 496 -12.07 -1.54 9.64
C THR A 496 -12.67 -2.50 10.66
N THR A 497 -11.84 -3.31 11.32
CA THR A 497 -12.26 -4.20 12.40
C THR A 497 -12.86 -3.41 13.56
N TYR A 498 -12.23 -2.29 13.92
CA TYR A 498 -12.76 -1.38 14.93
C TYR A 498 -14.13 -0.81 14.52
N GLY A 499 -14.26 -0.33 13.28
CA GLY A 499 -15.51 0.21 12.75
C GLY A 499 -16.63 -0.85 12.68
N LEU A 500 -16.30 -2.06 12.24
CA LEU A 500 -17.20 -3.21 12.20
C LEU A 500 -17.73 -3.54 13.60
N LEU A 501 -16.82 -3.78 14.56
CA LEU A 501 -17.19 -4.15 15.92
C LEU A 501 -17.94 -3.02 16.62
N SER A 502 -17.56 -1.76 16.37
CA SER A 502 -18.24 -0.60 16.93
C SER A 502 -19.68 -0.48 16.43
N ARG A 503 -19.92 -0.74 15.14
CA ARG A 503 -21.26 -0.69 14.54
C ARG A 503 -22.14 -1.86 14.98
N LEU A 504 -21.59 -3.07 15.09
CA LEU A 504 -22.37 -4.28 15.40
C LEU A 504 -22.57 -4.53 16.91
N HIS A 505 -21.58 -4.18 17.72
CA HIS A 505 -21.53 -4.54 19.14
C HIS A 505 -21.26 -3.35 20.07
N GLY A 506 -21.07 -2.14 19.52
CA GLY A 506 -20.77 -0.93 20.26
C GLY A 506 -19.28 -0.67 20.44
N SER A 507 -18.90 0.61 20.53
CA SER A 507 -17.52 1.07 20.65
C SER A 507 -16.79 0.52 21.88
N ARG A 508 -17.51 0.28 22.99
CA ARG A 508 -16.92 -0.31 24.20
C ARG A 508 -16.38 -1.71 23.95
N LEU A 509 -17.11 -2.56 23.20
CA LEU A 509 -16.61 -3.89 22.85
C LEU A 509 -15.42 -3.78 21.89
N ALA A 510 -15.49 -2.88 20.90
CA ALA A 510 -14.41 -2.67 19.95
C ALA A 510 -13.10 -2.22 20.63
N LEU A 511 -13.17 -1.27 21.57
CA LEU A 511 -12.02 -0.83 22.37
C LEU A 511 -11.49 -1.95 23.28
N THR A 512 -12.39 -2.72 23.90
CA THR A 512 -12.01 -3.89 24.73
C THR A 512 -11.30 -4.94 23.88
N PHE A 513 -11.79 -5.19 22.66
CA PHE A 513 -11.18 -6.10 21.71
C PHE A 513 -9.78 -5.62 21.31
N ALA A 514 -9.63 -4.37 20.89
CA ALA A 514 -8.34 -3.80 20.53
C ALA A 514 -7.35 -3.85 21.70
N GLY A 515 -7.77 -3.40 22.89
CA GLY A 515 -6.94 -3.44 24.09
C GLY A 515 -6.55 -4.86 24.50
N ALA A 516 -7.46 -5.82 24.39
CA ALA A 516 -7.16 -7.23 24.66
C ALA A 516 -6.14 -7.78 23.65
N VAL A 517 -6.30 -7.49 22.36
CA VAL A 517 -5.33 -7.90 21.33
C VAL A 517 -3.95 -7.33 21.66
N ALA A 518 -3.81 -6.01 21.88
CA ALA A 518 -2.53 -5.40 22.25
C ALA A 518 -1.90 -6.05 23.50
N LEU A 519 -2.69 -6.24 24.56
CA LEU A 519 -2.17 -6.80 25.81
C LEU A 519 -1.67 -8.24 25.61
N PHE A 520 -2.45 -9.07 24.90
CA PHE A 520 -2.08 -10.45 24.64
C PHE A 520 -0.89 -10.57 23.69
N THR A 521 -0.83 -9.78 22.63
CA THR A 521 0.31 -9.80 21.69
C THR A 521 1.59 -9.28 22.33
N ILE A 522 1.52 -8.25 23.17
CA ILE A 522 2.67 -7.78 23.97
C ILE A 522 3.14 -8.87 24.94
N GLY A 523 2.19 -9.51 25.64
CA GLY A 523 2.51 -10.62 26.55
C GLY A 523 3.16 -11.81 25.83
N LEU A 524 2.63 -12.19 24.66
CA LEU A 524 3.20 -13.24 23.81
C LEU A 524 4.57 -12.82 23.25
N GLY A 525 4.75 -11.55 22.87
CA GLY A 525 6.03 -11.03 22.40
C GLY A 525 7.12 -11.12 23.46
N TYR A 526 6.85 -10.66 24.68
CA TYR A 526 7.80 -10.83 25.80
C TYR A 526 8.03 -12.30 26.16
N LEU A 527 7.01 -13.15 26.04
CA LEU A 527 7.18 -14.58 26.22
C LEU A 527 8.17 -15.16 25.21
N VAL A 528 8.04 -14.77 23.93
CA VAL A 528 9.00 -15.16 22.89
C VAL A 528 10.40 -14.66 23.21
N ASP A 529 10.57 -13.38 23.57
CA ASP A 529 11.90 -12.85 23.90
C ASP A 529 12.52 -13.48 25.15
N ALA A 530 11.70 -13.96 26.09
CA ALA A 530 12.16 -14.65 27.29
C ALA A 530 12.60 -16.10 27.04
N PHE A 531 11.91 -16.81 26.13
CA PHE A 531 12.13 -18.23 25.87
C PHE A 531 12.98 -18.50 24.62
N VAL A 532 13.01 -17.58 23.67
CA VAL A 532 13.89 -17.64 22.51
C VAL A 532 15.16 -16.86 22.83
N VAL A 533 16.21 -17.62 23.17
CA VAL A 533 17.49 -17.12 23.70
C VAL A 533 18.13 -16.09 22.75
N PRO A 534 18.69 -14.97 23.28
CA PRO A 534 19.55 -14.08 22.52
C PRO A 534 20.78 -14.86 22.02
N GLY A 535 20.76 -15.26 20.75
CA GLY A 535 21.77 -16.12 20.10
C GLY A 535 21.18 -17.28 19.30
N ALA A 536 19.92 -17.68 19.55
CA ALA A 536 19.13 -18.39 18.55
C ALA A 536 18.66 -17.33 17.56
N THR A 537 19.52 -16.99 16.60
CA THR A 537 19.13 -16.13 15.50
C THR A 537 18.03 -16.84 14.74
N LEU A 538 16.78 -16.51 15.07
CA LEU A 538 15.63 -16.57 14.17
C LEU A 538 15.82 -15.53 13.06
N THR A 539 17.04 -15.45 12.55
CA THR A 539 17.36 -14.72 11.34
C THR A 539 16.60 -15.45 10.26
N PRO A 540 15.71 -14.76 9.53
CA PRO A 540 15.14 -15.36 8.35
C PRO A 540 16.28 -15.89 7.47
N PRO A 541 16.05 -17.00 6.75
CA PRO A 541 17.08 -17.57 5.89
C PRO A 541 17.67 -16.44 5.05
N ALA A 542 19.01 -16.36 5.01
CA ALA A 542 19.69 -15.35 4.20
C ALA A 542 19.03 -15.38 2.83
N HIS A 543 18.58 -14.22 2.36
CA HIS A 543 18.14 -14.06 0.98
C HIS A 543 19.40 -14.19 0.11
N GLU A 544 19.93 -15.41 -0.02
CA GLU A 544 20.86 -15.70 -1.08
C GLU A 544 20.15 -15.36 -2.38
N HIS A 545 20.86 -14.70 -3.29
CA HIS A 545 20.44 -14.44 -4.66
C HIS A 545 20.33 -15.77 -5.41
N ALA A 546 19.43 -16.65 -4.94
CA ALA A 546 19.17 -17.92 -5.53
C ALA A 546 18.44 -17.65 -6.83
N GLU A 547 19.04 -18.08 -7.94
CA GLU A 547 18.35 -18.16 -9.22
C GLU A 547 17.01 -18.86 -8.98
N GLY A 548 15.92 -18.10 -9.10
CA GLY A 548 14.60 -18.60 -8.75
C GLY A 548 14.32 -19.93 -9.46
N THR A 549 13.74 -20.88 -8.75
CA THR A 549 13.35 -22.16 -9.33
C THR A 549 12.34 -21.95 -10.46
N THR A 550 12.25 -22.89 -11.40
CA THR A 550 11.26 -22.85 -12.49
C THR A 550 9.84 -22.66 -11.96
N LEU A 551 9.50 -23.28 -10.83
CA LEU A 551 8.19 -23.12 -10.19
C LEU A 551 7.95 -21.69 -9.69
N GLN A 552 8.96 -21.05 -9.07
CA GLN A 552 8.87 -19.67 -8.61
C GLN A 552 8.64 -18.71 -9.78
N TRP A 553 9.38 -18.87 -10.88
CA TRP A 553 9.17 -18.04 -12.08
C TRP A 553 7.80 -18.24 -12.73
N ILE A 554 7.32 -19.49 -12.81
CA ILE A 554 5.97 -19.79 -13.33
C ILE A 554 4.91 -19.14 -12.44
N ALA A 555 5.02 -19.32 -11.11
CA ALA A 555 4.06 -18.76 -10.16
C ALA A 555 4.08 -17.23 -10.18
N LEU A 556 5.27 -16.62 -10.27
CA LEU A 556 5.42 -15.18 -10.38
C LEU A 556 4.81 -14.67 -11.69
N GLY A 557 5.03 -15.38 -12.80
CA GLY A 557 4.42 -15.07 -14.09
C GLY A 557 2.88 -15.10 -14.03
N ILE A 558 2.29 -16.10 -13.38
CA ILE A 558 0.84 -16.18 -13.16
C ILE A 558 0.34 -14.99 -12.34
N LEU A 559 0.98 -14.69 -11.21
CA LEU A 559 0.59 -13.56 -10.35
C LEU A 559 0.80 -12.21 -11.03
N ALA A 560 1.84 -12.07 -11.86
CA ALA A 560 2.08 -10.86 -12.66
C ALA A 560 0.96 -10.68 -13.69
N LEU A 561 0.54 -11.74 -14.39
CA LEU A 561 -0.60 -11.70 -15.31
C LEU A 561 -1.90 -11.36 -14.58
N MET A 562 -2.14 -11.94 -13.41
CA MET A 562 -3.29 -11.59 -12.57
C MET A 562 -3.25 -10.13 -12.12
N THR A 563 -2.08 -9.61 -11.77
CA THR A 563 -1.86 -8.20 -11.40
C THR A 563 -2.15 -7.26 -12.57
N ILE A 564 -1.64 -7.58 -13.76
CA ILE A 564 -1.91 -6.84 -15.00
C ILE A 564 -3.42 -6.84 -15.28
N ALA A 565 -4.07 -8.01 -15.19
CA ALA A 565 -5.52 -8.14 -15.36
C ALA A 565 -6.30 -7.34 -14.30
N SER A 566 -5.82 -7.30 -13.06
CA SER A 566 -6.41 -6.54 -11.96
C SER A 566 -6.32 -5.02 -12.19
N ILE A 567 -5.13 -4.52 -12.52
CA ILE A 567 -4.88 -3.10 -12.82
C ILE A 567 -5.67 -2.65 -14.04
N THR A 568 -5.79 -3.50 -15.06
CA THR A 568 -6.63 -3.20 -16.23
C THR A 568 -8.12 -3.22 -15.91
N ARG A 569 -8.62 -4.14 -15.08
CA ARG A 569 -10.03 -4.12 -14.67
C ARG A 569 -10.38 -2.90 -13.83
N GLN A 570 -9.51 -2.51 -12.90
CA GLN A 570 -9.81 -1.51 -11.87
C GLN A 570 -9.32 -0.09 -12.21
N GLY A 571 -8.37 0.04 -13.14
CA GLY A 571 -7.58 1.25 -13.33
C GLY A 571 -6.60 1.53 -12.18
N ALA A 572 -5.64 2.42 -12.39
CA ALA A 572 -4.61 2.75 -11.38
C ALA A 572 -5.20 3.28 -10.07
N ARG A 573 -6.15 4.23 -10.18
CA ARG A 573 -6.80 4.85 -9.03
C ARG A 573 -7.74 3.90 -8.29
N GLY A 574 -8.45 3.01 -8.99
CA GLY A 574 -9.27 1.99 -8.35
C GLY A 574 -8.40 0.99 -7.57
N PHE A 575 -7.30 0.55 -8.18
CA PHE A 575 -6.34 -0.37 -7.56
C PHE A 575 -5.71 0.24 -6.29
N VAL A 576 -5.17 1.46 -6.36
CA VAL A 576 -4.60 2.16 -5.19
C VAL A 576 -5.68 2.65 -4.22
N GLY A 577 -6.87 2.98 -4.72
CA GLY A 577 -8.02 3.40 -3.91
C GLY A 577 -8.45 2.34 -2.90
N ARG A 578 -8.26 1.05 -3.19
CA ARG A 578 -8.50 -0.03 -2.20
C ARG A 578 -7.59 0.06 -0.98
N VAL A 579 -6.41 0.67 -1.11
CA VAL A 579 -5.50 0.95 0.00
C VAL A 579 -5.94 2.22 0.75
N LEU A 580 -6.33 3.26 0.00
CA LEU A 580 -6.62 4.60 0.55
C LEU A 580 -8.05 4.78 1.08
N ALA A 581 -9.00 3.90 0.73
CA ALA A 581 -10.38 3.88 1.24
C ALA A 581 -10.48 3.77 2.79
N TRP A 582 -9.33 3.64 3.46
CA TRP A 582 -9.07 3.91 4.88
C TRP A 582 -9.71 5.19 5.44
N ALA A 583 -9.95 6.23 4.64
CA ALA A 583 -10.40 7.54 5.15
C ALA A 583 -11.88 7.83 4.91
N GLY A 584 -12.75 7.12 5.65
CA GLY A 584 -14.11 7.52 6.03
C GLY A 584 -15.05 8.05 4.94
N ASP A 585 -15.97 7.21 4.48
CA ASP A 585 -17.42 7.43 4.54
C ASP A 585 -18.12 6.25 3.84
N ASP A 586 -18.64 5.32 4.63
CA ASP A 586 -19.51 4.25 4.13
C ASP A 586 -21.00 4.70 4.21
N SER A 587 -21.27 6.01 4.05
CA SER A 587 -22.61 6.54 3.76
C SER A 587 -22.96 6.36 2.27
N GLY A 588 -22.64 5.19 1.71
CA GLY A 588 -23.18 4.74 0.45
C GLY A 588 -24.64 4.33 0.64
N HIS A 589 -25.54 5.30 0.67
CA HIS A 589 -26.94 5.09 0.36
C HIS A 589 -27.03 4.42 -1.02
N VAL A 590 -27.28 3.12 -1.04
CA VAL A 590 -27.81 2.44 -2.24
C VAL A 590 -29.24 2.95 -2.39
N HIS A 591 -29.41 4.04 -3.12
CA HIS A 591 -30.70 4.32 -3.75
C HIS A 591 -30.86 3.32 -4.90
N GLU A 592 -31.32 2.11 -4.57
CA GLU A 592 -32.18 1.39 -5.50
C GLU A 592 -33.41 2.29 -5.68
N SER A 593 -33.47 3.00 -6.80
CA SER A 593 -34.72 3.55 -7.28
C SER A 593 -35.66 2.37 -7.48
N PRO A 594 -36.77 2.26 -6.75
CA PRO A 594 -37.79 1.29 -7.12
C PRO A 594 -38.35 1.76 -8.45
N ASP A 595 -38.35 0.86 -9.42
CA ASP A 595 -39.14 0.96 -10.63
C ASP A 595 -40.54 1.48 -10.28
N LYS A 596 -40.82 2.72 -10.66
CA LYS A 596 -42.18 3.17 -10.87
C LYS A 596 -42.41 3.18 -12.37
N GLU A 597 -42.85 2.03 -12.86
CA GLU A 597 -43.77 1.97 -14.00
C GLU A 597 -44.80 3.10 -13.84
N LYS A 598 -44.71 4.10 -14.71
CA LYS A 598 -45.80 5.06 -14.89
C LYS A 598 -46.83 4.36 -15.77
N PRO A 599 -48.07 4.13 -15.32
CA PRO A 599 -49.13 3.84 -16.26
C PRO A 599 -49.50 5.13 -16.98
N HIS A 600 -49.70 5.01 -18.29
CA HIS A 600 -50.44 5.95 -19.11
C HIS A 600 -51.79 6.31 -18.46
N CYS A 601 -52.17 7.59 -18.47
CA CYS A 601 -53.43 8.10 -19.05
C CYS A 601 -53.82 9.52 -18.54
N CYS A 602 -54.17 10.36 -19.52
CA CYS A 602 -55.22 11.39 -19.57
C CYS A 602 -55.52 12.26 -18.34
N HIS A 603 -55.24 13.57 -18.44
CA HIS A 603 -56.22 14.57 -18.89
C HIS A 603 -55.57 15.94 -19.10
#